data_AF-A0A8T5TCW2-F1
#
_entry.id   AF-A0A8T5TCW2-F1
#
_cell.length_a   1.000
_cell.length_b   1.000
_cell.length_c   1.000
_cell.angle_alpha   90.00
_cell.angle_beta   90.00
_cell.angle_gamma   90.00
#
_symmetry.space_group_name_H-M   'P 1'
#
loop_
_entity.id
_entity.type
_entity.pdbx_description
1 polymer ?
#
loop_
_entity_poly.entity_id
_entity_poly.type
_entity_poly.pdbx_seq_one_letter_code
_entity_poly.pdbx_strand_id
1 'polypeptide(L)'
;MFSIIFESILNDFKGEKIDVYVRNLEGVHFQGILKEVNEDLIILKAKYRKIMYIPLAEILVVIHIRNLGREEILKKEVKDQVLIATTP
;
A
#
# COMPACT_ATOMS: atom_id res chain seq x y z
N MET A 1 -16.46 -6.85 -2.31
CA MET A 1 -15.85 -6.97 -3.66
C MET A 1 -14.62 -6.08 -3.85
N PHE A 2 -14.57 -4.84 -3.33
CA PHE A 2 -13.40 -3.93 -3.46
C PHE A 2 -12.10 -4.43 -2.79
N SER A 3 -12.21 -5.27 -1.75
CA SER A 3 -11.03 -5.84 -1.06
C SER A 3 -10.19 -6.72 -1.98
N ILE A 4 -10.83 -7.52 -2.84
CA ILE A 4 -10.16 -8.51 -3.69
C ILE A 4 -9.25 -7.85 -4.74
N ILE A 5 -9.70 -6.76 -5.37
CA ILE A 5 -8.91 -6.04 -6.38
C ILE A 5 -7.71 -5.35 -5.73
N PHE A 6 -7.93 -4.73 -4.58
CA PHE A 6 -6.86 -4.04 -3.84
C PHE A 6 -5.80 -5.01 -3.32
N GLU A 7 -6.20 -6.17 -2.78
CA GLU A 7 -5.30 -7.25 -2.37
C GLU A 7 -4.51 -7.83 -3.55
N SER A 8 -5.16 -8.05 -4.70
CA SER A 8 -4.50 -8.55 -5.91
C SER A 8 -3.40 -7.60 -6.36
N ILE A 9 -3.69 -6.30 -6.40
CA ILE A 9 -2.71 -5.30 -6.83
C ILE A 9 -1.58 -5.15 -5.79
N LEU A 10 -1.88 -5.23 -4.50
CA LEU A 10 -0.83 -5.23 -3.47
C LEU A 10 0.08 -6.45 -3.56
N ASN A 11 -0.45 -7.61 -3.94
CA ASN A 11 0.36 -8.80 -4.16
C ASN A 11 1.40 -8.59 -5.28
N ASP A 12 1.14 -7.72 -6.26
CA ASP A 12 2.12 -7.41 -7.31
C ASP A 12 3.32 -6.61 -6.79
N PHE A 13 3.17 -5.83 -5.69
CA PHE A 13 4.26 -5.08 -5.07
C PHE A 13 5.01 -5.85 -3.99
N LYS A 14 4.76 -7.16 -3.84
CA LYS A 14 5.38 -7.99 -2.81
C LYS A 14 6.90 -8.05 -3.06
N GLY A 15 7.67 -7.58 -2.08
CA GLY A 15 9.13 -7.43 -2.17
C GLY A 15 9.58 -6.04 -2.59
N GLU A 16 8.68 -5.16 -3.01
CA GLU A 16 8.97 -3.79 -3.42
C GLU A 16 8.80 -2.78 -2.27
N LYS A 17 9.35 -1.58 -2.46
CA LYS A 17 9.29 -0.50 -1.48
C LYS A 17 8.00 0.28 -1.67
N ILE A 18 7.15 0.29 -0.66
CA ILE A 18 5.89 1.02 -0.66
C ILE A 18 5.84 2.02 0.50
N ASP A 19 4.98 3.02 0.37
CA ASP A 19 4.60 3.96 1.41
C ASP A 19 3.09 3.92 1.64
N VAL A 20 2.68 3.66 2.88
CA VAL A 20 1.29 3.35 3.20
C VAL A 20 0.69 4.41 4.11
N TYR A 21 -0.32 5.11 3.62
CA TYR A 21 -1.11 6.07 4.38
C TYR A 21 -2.27 5.37 5.05
N VAL A 22 -2.41 5.56 6.35
CA VAL A 22 -3.50 4.99 7.14
C VAL A 22 -4.54 6.05 7.48
N ARG A 23 -5.81 5.66 7.46
CA ARG A 23 -6.96 6.53 7.69
C ARG A 23 -7.05 7.04 9.13
N ASN A 24 -6.83 6.15 10.10
CA ASN A 24 -7.14 6.42 11.50
C ASN A 24 -6.07 7.27 12.22
N LEU A 25 -4.97 7.57 11.52
CA LEU A 25 -3.85 8.34 12.06
C LEU A 25 -3.52 9.47 11.09
N GLU A 26 -4.08 10.66 11.34
CA GLU A 26 -3.86 11.83 10.49
C GLU A 26 -2.35 12.12 10.33
N GLY A 27 -1.89 12.15 9.09
CA GLY A 27 -0.50 12.44 8.73
C GLY A 27 0.50 11.29 8.94
N VAL A 28 0.06 10.14 9.47
CA VAL A 28 0.94 8.98 9.66
C VAL A 28 0.97 8.13 8.40
N HIS A 29 2.17 7.93 7.87
CA HIS A 29 2.45 7.04 6.76
C HIS A 29 3.62 6.12 7.11
N PHE A 30 3.61 4.94 6.52
CA PHE A 30 4.56 3.88 6.79
C PHE A 30 5.28 3.47 5.52
N GLN A 31 6.55 3.84 5.45
CA GLN A 31 7.43 3.41 4.36
C GLN A 31 8.16 2.11 4.72
N GLY A 32 8.11 1.13 3.82
CA GLY A 32 8.77 -0.15 4.02
C GLY A 32 8.78 -1.03 2.79
N ILE A 33 9.39 -2.21 2.91
CA ILE A 33 9.31 -3.26 1.90
C ILE A 33 8.09 -4.12 2.20
N LEU A 34 7.16 -4.25 1.26
CA LEU A 34 6.02 -5.14 1.39
C LEU A 34 6.52 -6.59 1.42
N LYS A 35 6.15 -7.34 2.45
CA LYS A 35 6.57 -8.74 2.63
C LYS A 35 5.44 -9.71 2.36
N GLU A 36 4.26 -9.39 2.87
CA GLU A 36 3.11 -10.25 2.76
C GLU A 36 1.82 -9.45 2.66
N VAL A 37 0.85 -10.01 1.95
CA VAL A 37 -0.50 -9.50 1.83
C VAL A 37 -1.40 -10.69 2.15
N ASN A 38 -2.15 -10.57 3.23
CA ASN A 38 -3.16 -11.52 3.67
C ASN A 38 -4.55 -10.93 3.39
N GLU A 39 -5.61 -11.71 3.65
CA GLU A 39 -7.00 -11.27 3.41
C GLU A 39 -7.37 -10.00 4.20
N ASP A 40 -6.79 -9.81 5.40
CA ASP A 40 -7.18 -8.68 6.29
C ASP A 40 -6.06 -7.66 6.55
N LEU A 41 -4.80 -7.98 6.24
CA LEU A 41 -3.65 -7.14 6.60
C LEU A 41 -2.49 -7.28 5.63
N ILE A 42 -1.61 -6.27 5.64
CA ILE A 42 -0.31 -6.32 4.99
C ILE A 42 0.82 -6.35 6.03
N ILE A 43 1.92 -6.96 5.65
CA ILE A 43 3.15 -7.03 6.43
C ILE A 43 4.22 -6.18 5.75
N LEU A 44 4.70 -5.15 6.45
CA LEU A 44 5.74 -4.25 5.98
C LEU A 44 7.01 -4.41 6.80
N LYS A 45 8.15 -4.45 6.12
CA LYS A 45 9.47 -4.36 6.76
C LYS A 45 10.01 -2.94 6.64
N ALA A 46 10.02 -2.20 7.74
CA ALA A 46 10.55 -0.84 7.80
C ALA A 46 12.09 -0.81 7.78
N LYS A 47 12.67 0.38 7.52
CA LYS A 47 14.12 0.65 7.43
C LYS A 47 14.92 0.17 8.65
N TYR A 48 14.31 0.12 9.84
CA TYR A 48 14.94 -0.31 11.10
C TYR A 48 14.68 -1.77 11.47
N ARG A 49 14.46 -2.65 10.47
CA ARG A 49 14.12 -4.08 10.65
C ARG A 49 12.86 -4.33 11.50
N LYS A 50 12.08 -3.30 11.80
CA LYS A 50 10.78 -3.42 12.47
C LYS A 50 9.77 -3.95 11.46
N ILE A 51 9.09 -5.04 11.83
CA ILE A 51 7.96 -5.58 11.07
C ILE A 51 6.70 -4.84 11.56
N MET A 52 5.91 -4.37 10.61
CA MET A 52 4.65 -3.67 10.86
C MET A 52 3.52 -4.44 10.19
N TYR A 53 2.41 -4.55 10.90
CA TYR A 53 1.19 -5.17 10.44
C TYR A 53 0.15 -4.07 10.30
N ILE A 54 -0.34 -3.85 9.08
CA ILE A 54 -1.32 -2.79 8.81
C ILE A 54 -2.60 -3.45 8.30
N PRO A 55 -3.73 -3.29 9.00
CA PRO A 55 -5.00 -3.79 8.51
C PRO A 55 -5.37 -3.14 7.18
N LEU A 56 -5.76 -3.93 6.18
CA LEU A 56 -6.18 -3.45 4.87
C LEU A 56 -7.34 -2.46 4.97
N ALA A 57 -8.23 -2.63 5.96
CA ALA A 57 -9.34 -1.73 6.24
C ALA A 57 -8.90 -0.31 6.63
N GLU A 58 -7.72 -0.16 7.22
CA GLU A 58 -7.16 1.12 7.65
C GLU A 58 -6.35 1.82 6.56
N ILE A 59 -5.99 1.11 5.50
CA ILE A 59 -5.19 1.68 4.41
C ILE A 59 -6.05 2.59 3.55
N LEU A 60 -5.58 3.83 3.42
CA LEU A 60 -6.17 4.83 2.54
C LEU A 60 -5.46 4.86 1.18
N VAL A 61 -4.13 4.87 1.20
CA VAL A 61 -3.30 4.97 -0.01
C VAL A 61 -2.03 4.15 0.19
N VAL A 62 -1.57 3.49 -0.87
CA VAL A 62 -0.27 2.84 -0.97
C VAL A 62 0.46 3.46 -2.15
N ILE A 63 1.63 4.03 -1.93
CA ILE A 63 2.50 4.56 -2.99
C ILE A 63 3.63 3.57 -3.19
N HIS A 64 3.69 2.94 -4.34
CA HIS A 64 4.85 2.18 -4.77
C HIS A 64 5.96 3.12 -5.23
N ILE A 65 7.16 2.99 -4.65
CA ILE A 65 8.32 3.84 -4.89
C ILE A 65 9.33 3.08 -5.75
N ARG A 66 9.35 3.34 -7.07
CA ARG A 66 10.40 2.81 -7.96
C ARG A 66 11.64 3.71 -7.93
N ASN A 67 12.82 3.08 -7.95
CA ASN A 67 14.15 3.73 -7.93
C ASN A 67 14.49 4.61 -9.17
N LEU A 68 13.51 4.99 -9.99
CA LEU A 68 13.67 5.76 -11.23
C LEU A 68 12.90 7.08 -11.25
N GLY A 69 12.39 7.55 -10.11
CA GLY A 69 11.61 8.81 -10.05
C GLY A 69 10.18 8.70 -10.58
N ARG A 70 9.69 7.47 -10.81
CA ARG A 70 8.27 7.18 -11.04
C ARG A 70 7.66 6.60 -9.77
N GLU A 71 6.71 7.34 -9.23
CA GLU A 71 5.87 6.89 -8.12
C GLU A 71 4.58 6.30 -8.71
N GLU A 72 4.28 5.04 -8.39
CA GLU A 72 3.00 4.42 -8.73
C GLU A 72 2.08 4.53 -7.51
N ILE A 73 1.08 5.41 -7.59
CA ILE A 73 0.20 5.70 -6.46
C ILE A 73 -1.08 4.86 -6.55
N LEU A 74 -1.32 4.02 -5.56
CA LEU A 74 -2.54 3.23 -5.42
C LEU A 74 -3.40 3.81 -4.32
N LYS A 75 -4.50 4.45 -4.68
CA LYS A 75 -5.46 4.96 -3.71
C LYS A 75 -6.59 3.95 -3.53
N LYS A 76 -6.91 3.64 -2.28
CA LYS A 76 -8.12 2.89 -1.92
C LYS A 76 -9.28 3.87 -1.89
N GLU A 77 -10.15 3.83 -2.88
CA GLU A 77 -11.35 4.67 -2.93
C GLU A 77 -12.26 4.35 -1.74
N VAL A 78 -12.64 5.36 -0.97
CA VAL A 78 -13.74 5.22 -0.01
C VAL A 78 -14.74 6.32 -0.28
N LYS A 79 -15.64 6.00 -1.22
CA LYS A 79 -16.64 6.88 -1.86
C LYS A 79 -16.01 8.03 -2.65
N ASP A 80 -16.32 8.06 -3.95
CA ASP A 80 -15.87 9.00 -4.99
C ASP A 80 -14.44 8.78 -5.55
N GLN A 81 -14.38 8.15 -6.74
CA GLN A 81 -13.46 8.34 -7.89
C GLN A 81 -11.97 8.68 -7.57
N VAL A 82 -10.90 7.99 -7.99
CA VAL A 82 -10.54 7.29 -9.25
C VAL A 82 -9.40 6.30 -8.99
N LEU A 83 -9.42 5.18 -9.71
CA LEU A 83 -8.33 4.20 -9.90
C LEU A 83 -7.32 4.72 -10.93
N ILE A 84 -6.04 4.89 -10.56
CA ILE A 84 -4.98 5.19 -11.55
C ILE A 84 -3.85 4.18 -11.43
N ALA A 85 -3.94 3.15 -12.27
CA ALA A 85 -2.79 2.44 -12.78
C ALA A 85 -2.29 3.19 -14.03
N THR A 86 -1.03 3.59 -14.08
CA THR A 86 -0.42 3.99 -15.35
C THR A 86 1.04 3.56 -15.47
N THR A 87 1.29 2.72 -16.46
CA THR A 87 2.50 2.71 -17.32
C THR A 87 1.96 2.96 -18.75
N PRO A 88 2.58 3.82 -19.60
CA PRO A 88 4.01 3.90 -19.90
C PRO A 88 4.69 5.24 -19.63
#